data_AF-A7AUP9-F1
#
_entry.id   AF-A7AUP9-F1
#
_cell.length_a   1.000
_cell.length_b   1.000
_cell.length_c   1.000
_cell.angle_alpha   90.00
_cell.angle_beta   90.00
_cell.angle_gamma   90.00
#
_symmetry.space_group_name_H-M   'P 1'
#
loop_
_entity.id
_entity.type
_entity.pdbx_description
1 polymer ?
#
loop_
_entity_poly.entity_id
_entity_poly.type
_entity_poly.pdbx_seq_one_letter_code
_entity_poly.pdbx_strand_id
1 'polypeptide(L)'
;MKLNIQRPGEASKGKFRGKNTSGGPKSSRKPKSTNMKSSKPKTPPKKQKTALSKASKTQSKKDNDTLNEGVVNFDAKRKRNKEPVTLKAKLDKAKGKKPIAKKRSTKETTKKPNVKKEVKKSKEEMIKEINKIYSRLLVDHKKQDTVKTTIAELIRKIGADNYSVTANKRHISRVLQACLKYGDTKVRTSIFESLKKDFSLLNLNVHSARFLIKVFHYCNVDAKAFLRQSFFNDKNKVLLFSRYGSLVMDVIYQKLRNKEQLEILRLYALSNHFVMDKESLRKAEQCGSINQLITTINDSETKDTCVEMLKSSVLKMVDKAQLTAALSHDIVYMYWRLCDDKKEVTSLLLPVFGQLLSTRNGNTVLCDLYGYADKKARKTMLKALKTDFPEAVYNSVNVGFLIKAALATDDTKMTIECLIKPLQDDLSKVLSHQYAHLFIKSILDNAKDIESHTSLKNLETRQRELRDYVLPLLTDLFTTIELKEVIQNKSACAILQGTIKLSGSADILHSVVDVLRDDVDDEMKLLQNLDTLRFIQSLIKKPGETLESLKPYREFWPVVKIKANRILTSQCVFILVDILEAAMKQEDEETIADFKETVTIEKVKKACASLKKQKEKHVGIDILLNLISQ
;
A
#
# COMPACT_ATOMS: atom_id res chain seq x y z
N MET A 1 40.65 -54.86 -11.43
CA MET A 1 41.45 -54.65 -10.19
C MET A 1 40.46 -54.42 -9.05
N LYS A 2 40.47 -55.18 -7.94
CA LYS A 2 41.44 -55.18 -6.82
C LYS A 2 41.53 -53.79 -6.15
N LEU A 3 41.23 -53.55 -4.87
CA LEU A 3 40.53 -54.29 -3.77
C LEU A 3 39.61 -53.25 -3.05
N ASN A 4 38.47 -53.51 -2.38
CA ASN A 4 37.94 -54.60 -1.52
C ASN A 4 38.32 -54.48 -0.01
N ILE A 5 37.37 -54.85 0.88
CA ILE A 5 37.55 -55.26 2.31
C ILE A 5 37.85 -54.13 3.36
N GLN A 6 37.26 -54.08 4.58
CA GLN A 6 36.21 -54.89 5.25
C GLN A 6 35.47 -54.22 6.45
N ARG A 7 34.41 -54.89 6.94
CA ARG A 7 33.74 -54.80 8.29
C ARG A 7 34.42 -55.82 9.27
N PRO A 8 34.10 -56.02 10.59
CA PRO A 8 32.84 -55.82 11.37
C PRO A 8 33.10 -55.20 12.79
N GLY A 9 32.34 -55.37 13.89
CA GLY A 9 31.09 -56.10 14.26
C GLY A 9 30.59 -55.61 15.65
N GLU A 10 29.28 -55.51 15.94
CA GLU A 10 28.35 -56.53 16.49
C GLU A 10 28.35 -56.77 18.03
N ALA A 11 27.14 -56.67 18.63
CA ALA A 11 26.63 -57.28 19.89
C ALA A 11 27.35 -56.95 21.24
N SER A 12 26.71 -56.78 22.41
CA SER A 12 25.60 -57.54 23.02
C SER A 12 25.23 -56.99 24.43
N LYS A 13 23.95 -57.13 24.82
CA LYS A 13 23.36 -57.32 26.17
C LYS A 13 24.07 -56.82 27.45
N GLY A 14 23.35 -56.01 28.25
CA GLY A 14 23.59 -55.83 29.70
C GLY A 14 22.35 -55.36 30.48
N LYS A 15 22.00 -56.03 31.59
CA LYS A 15 20.99 -55.60 32.59
C LYS A 15 21.65 -55.56 33.97
N PHE A 16 21.39 -54.55 34.81
CA PHE A 16 21.18 -54.76 36.26
C PHE A 16 20.26 -53.70 36.89
N ARG A 17 20.29 -53.51 38.23
CA ARG A 17 19.08 -53.21 39.02
C ARG A 17 19.36 -52.67 40.44
N GLY A 18 18.89 -51.45 40.74
CA GLY A 18 18.86 -50.84 42.10
C GLY A 18 20.14 -50.09 42.50
N LYS A 19 20.19 -49.28 43.57
CA LYS A 19 19.21 -48.85 44.63
C LYS A 19 19.54 -47.37 44.99
N ASN A 20 18.60 -46.50 45.39
CA ASN A 20 18.14 -46.20 46.77
C ASN A 20 19.24 -46.23 47.88
N THR A 21 19.32 -45.30 48.84
CA THR A 21 18.57 -44.04 49.15
C THR A 21 19.49 -42.81 48.98
N SER A 22 19.51 -41.65 49.66
CA SER A 22 18.73 -40.94 50.73
C SER A 22 19.16 -39.44 50.70
N GLY A 23 18.50 -38.45 51.31
CA GLY A 23 17.28 -38.37 52.12
C GLY A 23 16.84 -36.88 52.31
N GLY A 24 15.64 -36.63 52.85
CA GLY A 24 15.14 -35.27 53.18
C GLY A 24 15.48 -34.82 54.62
N PRO A 25 14.81 -33.80 55.21
CA PRO A 25 13.34 -33.85 55.36
C PRO A 25 12.53 -32.51 55.46
N LYS A 26 11.20 -32.60 55.18
CA LYS A 26 10.08 -31.80 55.75
C LYS A 26 10.04 -30.27 55.44
N SER A 27 8.91 -29.55 55.54
CA SER A 27 7.46 -29.84 55.34
C SER A 27 6.71 -28.49 55.33
N SER A 28 5.45 -28.29 54.96
CA SER A 28 4.30 -29.16 54.59
C SER A 28 3.53 -28.47 53.43
N ARG A 29 2.22 -28.61 53.10
CA ARG A 29 1.02 -29.34 53.61
C ARG A 29 0.09 -29.64 52.40
N LYS A 30 -1.18 -29.98 52.63
CA LYS A 30 -2.28 -30.11 51.62
C LYS A 30 -3.65 -30.05 52.33
N PRO A 31 -4.76 -29.75 51.65
CA PRO A 31 -5.57 -30.75 50.90
C PRO A 31 -5.85 -30.30 49.44
N LYS A 32 -6.27 -31.11 48.44
CA LYS A 32 -7.36 -32.13 48.29
C LYS A 32 -8.78 -31.50 48.33
N SER A 33 -9.78 -31.95 47.57
CA SER A 33 -10.01 -33.27 46.93
C SER A 33 -10.76 -33.14 45.56
N THR A 34 -10.50 -33.98 44.54
CA THR A 34 -11.33 -35.13 44.00
C THR A 34 -12.70 -34.78 43.37
N ASN A 35 -13.24 -35.47 42.34
CA ASN A 35 -12.90 -36.75 41.69
C ASN A 35 -13.29 -36.72 40.18
N MET A 36 -12.43 -37.13 39.23
CA MET A 36 -12.34 -38.46 38.58
C MET A 36 -13.61 -39.06 37.93
N LYS A 37 -13.57 -39.23 36.59
CA LYS A 37 -13.62 -40.51 35.80
C LYS A 37 -13.90 -40.23 34.29
N SER A 38 -13.63 -41.11 33.31
CA SER A 38 -12.46 -41.97 33.02
C SER A 38 -12.67 -42.77 31.72
N SER A 39 -11.77 -42.72 30.72
CA SER A 39 -11.34 -43.85 29.84
C SER A 39 -10.51 -43.39 28.61
N LYS A 40 -9.73 -44.32 28.05
CA LYS A 40 -8.89 -44.22 26.83
C LYS A 40 -9.30 -45.37 25.86
N PRO A 41 -8.57 -45.66 24.75
CA PRO A 41 -8.38 -44.87 23.53
C PRO A 41 -8.68 -45.71 22.26
N LYS A 42 -8.48 -45.17 21.04
CA LYS A 42 -7.96 -45.93 19.87
C LYS A 42 -7.60 -45.03 18.66
N THR A 43 -6.60 -45.47 17.90
CA THR A 43 -6.13 -44.97 16.59
C THR A 43 -5.44 -46.15 15.87
N PRO A 44 -5.06 -46.04 14.58
CA PRO A 44 -5.69 -45.39 13.42
C PRO A 44 -6.04 -46.45 12.34
N PRO A 45 -6.22 -46.08 11.05
CA PRO A 45 -5.49 -46.79 10.00
C PRO A 45 -4.70 -45.86 9.04
N LYS A 46 -4.10 -46.44 7.99
CA LYS A 46 -2.94 -45.88 7.25
C LYS A 46 -3.09 -46.03 5.73
N LYS A 47 -2.49 -45.09 4.98
CA LYS A 47 -2.06 -45.18 3.56
C LYS A 47 -3.16 -45.40 2.48
N GLN A 48 -3.08 -44.59 1.42
CA GLN A 48 -2.48 -45.07 0.16
C GLN A 48 -1.83 -43.91 -0.62
N LYS A 49 -1.05 -44.25 -1.65
CA LYS A 49 -0.36 -43.30 -2.56
C LYS A 49 -0.90 -43.50 -3.97
N THR A 50 -0.92 -42.43 -4.76
CA THR A 50 -0.67 -42.48 -6.22
C THR A 50 0.26 -41.32 -6.59
N ALA A 51 0.92 -41.44 -7.74
CA ALA A 51 1.88 -40.48 -8.27
C ALA A 51 1.72 -40.39 -9.80
N LEU A 52 2.67 -39.72 -10.48
CA LEU A 52 2.66 -39.33 -11.92
C LEU A 52 1.74 -38.11 -12.20
N SER A 53 2.08 -37.20 -13.11
CA SER A 53 3.29 -37.07 -13.96
C SER A 53 3.64 -35.59 -14.27
N LYS A 54 4.82 -35.37 -14.88
CA LYS A 54 5.43 -34.07 -15.20
C LYS A 54 4.90 -33.44 -16.50
N ALA A 55 5.44 -32.25 -16.79
CA ALA A 55 5.77 -31.69 -18.12
C ALA A 55 4.78 -30.70 -18.78
N SER A 56 4.88 -29.45 -18.34
CA SER A 56 5.28 -28.29 -19.16
C SER A 56 5.13 -28.34 -20.69
N LYS A 57 4.53 -27.28 -21.26
CA LYS A 57 5.22 -26.49 -22.30
C LYS A 57 4.73 -25.04 -22.37
N THR A 58 5.69 -24.14 -22.55
CA THR A 58 5.51 -22.68 -22.67
C THR A 58 5.18 -22.30 -24.12
N GLN A 59 4.39 -21.26 -24.33
CA GLN A 59 4.67 -20.33 -25.42
C GLN A 59 4.18 -18.91 -25.10
N SER A 60 4.94 -17.93 -25.56
CA SER A 60 4.82 -16.52 -25.19
C SER A 60 4.15 -15.70 -26.30
N LYS A 61 3.55 -14.56 -25.91
CA LYS A 61 3.49 -13.39 -26.80
C LYS A 61 3.48 -12.07 -26.02
N LYS A 62 4.57 -11.33 -26.23
CA LYS A 62 4.76 -9.89 -26.05
C LYS A 62 3.93 -9.12 -27.10
N ASP A 63 3.69 -7.80 -27.03
CA ASP A 63 4.18 -6.72 -26.14
C ASP A 63 3.03 -5.70 -25.83
N ASN A 64 3.32 -4.74 -24.93
CA ASN A 64 2.80 -3.35 -24.76
C ASN A 64 1.54 -2.88 -25.54
N ASP A 65 0.62 -2.11 -24.93
CA ASP A 65 0.95 -0.77 -24.39
C ASP A 65 0.11 -0.32 -23.17
N THR A 66 0.53 0.78 -22.54
CA THR A 66 0.09 1.30 -21.25
C THR A 66 -1.07 2.29 -21.33
N LEU A 67 -1.91 2.31 -20.28
CA LEU A 67 -2.44 3.53 -19.66
C LEU A 67 -3.02 3.19 -18.27
N ASN A 68 -2.70 4.01 -17.26
CA ASN A 68 -2.88 3.65 -15.85
C ASN A 68 -4.01 4.46 -15.17
N GLU A 69 -5.14 3.80 -14.87
CA GLU A 69 -6.15 4.26 -13.90
C GLU A 69 -6.49 3.12 -12.93
N GLY A 70 -5.77 3.04 -11.81
CA GLY A 70 -5.92 1.97 -10.82
C GLY A 70 -7.23 2.02 -10.03
N VAL A 71 -8.13 1.06 -10.29
CA VAL A 71 -9.29 0.75 -9.42
C VAL A 71 -9.18 -0.69 -8.94
N VAL A 72 -8.72 -0.88 -7.71
CA VAL A 72 -8.51 -2.20 -7.10
C VAL A 72 -9.85 -2.90 -6.83
N ASN A 73 -10.15 -3.96 -7.59
CA ASN A 73 -11.34 -4.78 -7.40
C ASN A 73 -11.07 -5.99 -6.50
N PHE A 74 -11.38 -5.88 -5.21
CA PHE A 74 -11.46 -7.04 -4.30
C PHE A 74 -12.78 -7.81 -4.51
N ASP A 75 -12.79 -8.78 -5.43
CA ASP A 75 -13.95 -9.63 -5.71
C ASP A 75 -13.85 -10.98 -4.96
N ALA A 76 -14.42 -11.02 -3.75
CA ALA A 76 -14.39 -12.20 -2.87
C ALA A 76 -15.27 -13.36 -3.39
N LYS A 77 -14.67 -14.32 -4.10
CA LYS A 77 -15.34 -15.51 -4.67
C LYS A 77 -15.95 -16.44 -3.60
N ARG A 78 -17.20 -16.19 -3.19
CA ARG A 78 -18.04 -17.21 -2.53
C ARG A 78 -18.70 -18.12 -3.57
N LYS A 79 -18.28 -19.40 -3.61
CA LYS A 79 -19.00 -20.46 -4.34
C LYS A 79 -20.42 -20.60 -3.78
N ARG A 80 -21.43 -20.66 -4.66
CA ARG A 80 -22.79 -21.11 -4.32
C ARG A 80 -22.99 -22.52 -4.86
N ASN A 81 -23.06 -23.52 -4.00
CA ASN A 81 -23.69 -24.79 -4.36
C ASN A 81 -25.19 -24.55 -4.56
N LYS A 82 -25.81 -25.33 -5.45
CA LYS A 82 -27.26 -25.45 -5.57
C LYS A 82 -27.63 -26.91 -5.36
N GLU A 83 -28.47 -27.19 -4.39
CA GLU A 83 -29.41 -28.32 -4.43
C GLU A 83 -30.78 -27.85 -3.92
N PRO A 84 -31.89 -28.48 -4.35
CA PRO A 84 -33.23 -27.92 -4.15
C PRO A 84 -33.94 -28.48 -2.91
N VAL A 85 -34.80 -27.65 -2.29
CA VAL A 85 -35.82 -28.13 -1.34
C VAL A 85 -37.19 -27.73 -1.88
N THR A 86 -37.95 -28.73 -2.33
CA THR A 86 -39.37 -28.57 -2.67
C THR A 86 -40.23 -28.78 -1.43
N LEU A 87 -41.16 -27.87 -1.16
CA LEU A 87 -42.31 -28.14 -0.29
C LEU A 87 -43.60 -27.90 -1.07
N LYS A 88 -44.45 -28.93 -1.10
CA LYS A 88 -45.85 -28.86 -1.55
C LYS A 88 -46.75 -29.13 -0.35
N ALA A 89 -47.69 -28.23 -0.09
CA ALA A 89 -48.94 -28.60 0.58
C ALA A 89 -50.02 -28.89 -0.47
N LYS A 90 -51.06 -29.64 -0.11
CA LYS A 90 -52.13 -30.12 -1.02
C LYS A 90 -53.50 -29.67 -0.52
N LEU A 91 -54.47 -29.61 -1.43
CA LEU A 91 -55.80 -30.26 -1.35
C LEU A 91 -56.20 -30.50 -2.83
N ASP A 92 -56.45 -31.74 -3.26
CA ASP A 92 -57.78 -32.39 -3.39
C ASP A 92 -58.76 -31.64 -4.34
N LYS A 93 -59.60 -32.23 -5.20
CA LYS A 93 -59.99 -33.61 -5.65
C LYS A 93 -60.89 -33.39 -6.91
N ALA A 94 -61.25 -34.31 -7.82
CA ALA A 94 -60.87 -35.68 -8.20
C ALA A 94 -61.55 -36.05 -9.56
N LYS A 95 -61.18 -37.20 -10.17
CA LYS A 95 -61.80 -37.84 -11.37
C LYS A 95 -61.59 -37.06 -12.70
N GLY A 96 -61.54 -37.68 -13.90
CA GLY A 96 -61.71 -39.08 -14.31
C GLY A 96 -61.05 -39.41 -15.69
N LYS A 97 -61.25 -40.63 -16.20
CA LYS A 97 -60.51 -41.29 -17.30
C LYS A 97 -60.73 -40.71 -18.73
N LYS A 98 -59.64 -40.69 -19.52
CA LYS A 98 -59.43 -41.12 -20.95
C LYS A 98 -60.63 -41.73 -21.75
N PRO A 99 -60.59 -41.80 -23.12
CA PRO A 99 -59.78 -41.05 -24.13
C PRO A 99 -60.47 -40.80 -25.53
N ILE A 100 -59.71 -40.26 -26.51
CA ILE A 100 -59.86 -40.36 -28.00
C ILE A 100 -61.15 -39.84 -28.69
N ALA A 101 -60.97 -38.87 -29.61
CA ALA A 101 -61.63 -38.84 -30.93
C ALA A 101 -60.86 -37.93 -31.92
N LYS A 102 -60.75 -38.33 -33.21
CA LYS A 102 -60.34 -37.45 -34.32
C LYS A 102 -61.60 -36.98 -35.06
N LYS A 103 -61.67 -35.71 -35.48
CA LYS A 103 -62.42 -35.30 -36.68
C LYS A 103 -61.68 -34.16 -37.41
N ARG A 104 -61.78 -34.16 -38.75
CA ARG A 104 -61.20 -33.16 -39.66
C ARG A 104 -62.32 -32.29 -40.22
N SER A 105 -62.16 -30.97 -40.15
CA SER A 105 -62.96 -29.97 -40.89
C SER A 105 -62.46 -28.56 -40.53
N THR A 106 -62.28 -27.59 -41.42
CA THR A 106 -62.13 -27.57 -42.90
C THR A 106 -61.24 -26.36 -43.23
N LYS A 107 -60.61 -26.28 -44.42
CA LYS A 107 -59.97 -25.02 -44.86
C LYS A 107 -61.03 -24.00 -45.25
N GLU A 108 -61.10 -22.86 -44.56
CA GLU A 108 -61.75 -21.66 -45.09
C GLU A 108 -60.78 -20.48 -45.13
N THR A 109 -60.43 -20.07 -46.34
CA THR A 109 -59.46 -19.01 -46.63
C THR A 109 -60.12 -17.63 -46.58
N THR A 110 -60.41 -17.12 -45.38
CA THR A 110 -60.85 -15.73 -45.21
C THR A 110 -59.68 -14.76 -45.36
N LYS A 111 -59.49 -14.24 -46.59
CA LYS A 111 -58.59 -13.12 -46.86
C LYS A 111 -59.02 -11.91 -46.00
N LYS A 112 -58.21 -11.53 -45.01
CA LYS A 112 -58.36 -10.26 -44.27
C LYS A 112 -57.26 -9.27 -44.71
N PRO A 113 -57.57 -7.96 -44.72
CA PRO A 113 -56.84 -6.99 -45.54
C PRO A 113 -55.42 -6.71 -45.04
N ASN A 114 -54.62 -6.16 -45.95
CA ASN A 114 -53.22 -5.81 -45.75
C ASN A 114 -53.08 -4.54 -44.89
N VAL A 115 -53.50 -4.61 -43.62
CA VAL A 115 -53.15 -3.61 -42.62
C VAL A 115 -51.64 -3.64 -42.48
N LYS A 116 -50.97 -2.59 -42.98
CA LYS A 116 -49.55 -2.32 -42.72
C LYS A 116 -49.36 -2.07 -41.22
N LYS A 117 -49.28 -3.15 -40.43
CA LYS A 117 -48.67 -3.10 -39.11
C LYS A 117 -47.22 -2.71 -39.34
N GLU A 118 -46.88 -1.46 -39.07
CA GLU A 118 -45.49 -1.08 -38.87
C GLU A 118 -44.92 -2.02 -37.82
N VAL A 119 -43.99 -2.89 -38.24
CA VAL A 119 -43.29 -3.77 -37.32
C VAL A 119 -42.41 -2.85 -36.50
N LYS A 120 -42.89 -2.47 -35.31
CA LYS A 120 -42.11 -1.73 -34.30
C LYS A 120 -40.79 -2.48 -34.14
N LYS A 121 -39.71 -1.90 -34.68
CA LYS A 121 -38.36 -2.47 -34.63
C LYS A 121 -38.11 -3.01 -33.23
N SER A 122 -37.68 -4.26 -33.15
CA SER A 122 -37.44 -4.92 -31.87
C SER A 122 -36.48 -4.07 -31.05
N LYS A 123 -36.67 -4.05 -29.74
CA LYS A 123 -35.76 -3.34 -28.80
C LYS A 123 -34.31 -3.81 -29.02
N GLU A 124 -34.12 -5.05 -29.46
CA GLU A 124 -32.82 -5.62 -29.82
C GLU A 124 -32.23 -5.04 -31.10
N GLU A 125 -33.05 -4.74 -32.12
CA GLU A 125 -32.60 -4.13 -33.39
C GLU A 125 -32.14 -2.69 -33.15
N MET A 126 -32.91 -1.92 -32.37
CA MET A 126 -32.52 -0.59 -31.92
C MET A 126 -31.18 -0.61 -31.15
N ILE A 127 -30.99 -1.60 -30.26
CA ILE A 127 -29.72 -1.78 -29.54
C ILE A 127 -28.58 -2.17 -30.50
N LYS A 128 -28.81 -3.03 -31.49
CA LYS A 128 -27.83 -3.40 -32.53
C LYS A 128 -27.44 -2.18 -33.38
N GLU A 129 -28.39 -1.34 -33.79
CA GLU A 129 -28.13 -0.08 -34.51
C GLU A 129 -27.28 0.88 -33.69
N ILE A 130 -27.67 1.17 -32.44
CA ILE A 130 -26.93 2.08 -31.55
C ILE A 130 -25.50 1.56 -31.30
N ASN A 131 -25.35 0.25 -31.06
CA ASN A 131 -24.03 -0.36 -30.88
C ASN A 131 -23.16 -0.26 -32.14
N LYS A 132 -23.72 -0.43 -33.36
CA LYS A 132 -22.98 -0.28 -34.63
C LYS A 132 -22.39 1.12 -34.80
N ILE A 133 -23.16 2.15 -34.44
CA ILE A 133 -22.75 3.56 -34.55
C ILE A 133 -21.78 3.93 -33.43
N TYR A 134 -21.96 3.37 -32.23
CA TYR A 134 -21.00 3.48 -31.13
C TYR A 134 -19.64 2.85 -31.48
N SER A 135 -19.62 1.68 -32.13
CA SER A 135 -18.38 1.08 -32.64
C SER A 135 -17.70 1.96 -33.68
N ARG A 136 -18.46 2.60 -34.59
CA ARG A 136 -17.91 3.60 -35.53
C ARG A 136 -17.28 4.77 -34.77
N LEU A 137 -17.96 5.34 -33.77
CA LEU A 137 -17.42 6.42 -32.93
C LEU A 137 -16.09 6.04 -32.25
N LEU A 138 -15.93 4.79 -31.80
CA LEU A 138 -14.68 4.33 -31.19
C LEU A 138 -13.53 4.16 -32.19
N VAL A 139 -13.82 3.81 -33.45
CA VAL A 139 -12.79 3.71 -34.51
C VAL A 139 -12.41 5.09 -35.03
N ASP A 140 -13.40 5.89 -35.43
CA ASP A 140 -13.20 7.20 -36.07
C ASP A 140 -12.95 8.35 -35.07
N HIS A 141 -12.71 8.07 -33.78
CA HIS A 141 -12.58 9.07 -32.71
C HIS A 141 -11.51 10.17 -32.95
N LYS A 142 -10.57 9.96 -33.88
CA LYS A 142 -9.55 10.94 -34.28
C LYS A 142 -10.02 11.93 -35.36
N LYS A 143 -11.12 11.64 -36.08
CA LYS A 143 -11.64 12.43 -37.20
C LYS A 143 -12.78 13.35 -36.70
N GLN A 144 -12.48 14.60 -36.35
CA GLN A 144 -13.43 15.46 -35.62
C GLN A 144 -14.79 15.62 -36.30
N ASP A 145 -14.85 15.76 -37.63
CA ASP A 145 -16.13 15.99 -38.33
C ASP A 145 -16.96 14.70 -38.46
N THR A 146 -16.30 13.55 -38.61
CA THR A 146 -16.95 12.24 -38.49
C THR A 146 -17.49 12.03 -37.07
N VAL A 147 -16.75 12.46 -36.04
CA VAL A 147 -17.15 12.39 -34.63
C VAL A 147 -18.38 13.25 -34.35
N LYS A 148 -18.41 14.52 -34.79
CA LYS A 148 -19.57 15.44 -34.62
C LYS A 148 -20.86 14.80 -35.17
N THR A 149 -20.84 14.35 -36.43
CA THR A 149 -22.00 13.74 -37.08
C THR A 149 -22.40 12.40 -36.43
N THR A 150 -21.43 11.58 -36.03
CA THR A 150 -21.71 10.28 -35.37
C THR A 150 -22.31 10.48 -33.97
N ILE A 151 -21.85 11.47 -33.21
CA ILE A 151 -22.41 11.83 -31.90
C ILE A 151 -23.83 12.38 -32.05
N ALA A 152 -24.09 13.23 -33.05
CA ALA A 152 -25.44 13.72 -33.34
C ALA A 152 -26.40 12.56 -33.71
N GLU A 153 -25.95 11.57 -34.51
CA GLU A 153 -26.74 10.36 -34.81
C GLU A 153 -27.05 9.56 -33.54
N LEU A 154 -26.07 9.39 -32.65
CA LEU A 154 -26.22 8.65 -31.39
C LEU A 154 -27.19 9.33 -30.42
N ILE A 155 -27.06 10.64 -30.19
CA ILE A 155 -27.96 11.42 -29.34
C ILE A 155 -29.40 11.34 -29.87
N ARG A 156 -29.59 11.54 -31.18
CA ARG A 156 -30.91 11.43 -31.83
C ARG A 156 -31.52 10.02 -31.73
N LYS A 157 -30.71 8.96 -31.75
CA LYS A 157 -31.19 7.56 -31.58
C LYS A 157 -31.46 7.16 -30.13
N ILE A 158 -30.82 7.81 -29.16
CA ILE A 158 -31.09 7.58 -27.73
C ILE A 158 -32.37 8.33 -27.29
N GLY A 159 -32.60 9.52 -27.85
CA GLY A 159 -33.59 10.48 -27.36
C GLY A 159 -32.99 11.38 -26.28
N ALA A 160 -33.45 12.64 -26.22
CA ALA A 160 -32.89 13.65 -25.31
C ALA A 160 -33.54 13.65 -23.91
N ASP A 161 -34.50 12.77 -23.66
CA ASP A 161 -35.32 12.79 -22.44
C ASP A 161 -34.77 11.87 -21.34
N ASN A 162 -34.81 12.38 -20.10
CA ASN A 162 -34.49 11.65 -18.88
C ASN A 162 -33.18 10.84 -18.95
N TYR A 163 -32.04 11.54 -19.12
CA TYR A 163 -30.72 10.89 -19.04
C TYR A 163 -30.43 10.31 -17.65
N SER A 164 -31.05 10.83 -16.58
CA SER A 164 -30.85 10.29 -15.21
C SER A 164 -31.31 8.82 -15.10
N VAL A 165 -32.49 8.49 -15.64
CA VAL A 165 -33.01 7.11 -15.64
C VAL A 165 -32.44 6.30 -16.80
N THR A 166 -32.31 6.85 -18.01
CA THR A 166 -31.85 6.06 -19.16
C THR A 166 -30.38 5.65 -19.07
N ALA A 167 -29.52 6.41 -18.37
CA ALA A 167 -28.13 6.04 -18.07
C ALA A 167 -27.99 4.82 -17.14
N ASN A 168 -29.05 4.32 -16.50
CA ASN A 168 -29.01 3.03 -15.81
C ASN A 168 -28.85 1.84 -16.78
N LYS A 169 -29.10 2.02 -18.09
CA LYS A 169 -28.97 0.97 -19.12
C LYS A 169 -27.50 0.82 -19.58
N ARG A 170 -26.95 -0.40 -19.49
CA ARG A 170 -25.55 -0.77 -19.80
C ARG A 170 -25.01 -0.30 -21.17
N HIS A 171 -25.87 -0.21 -22.18
CA HIS A 171 -25.52 0.26 -23.53
C HIS A 171 -25.57 1.79 -23.62
N ILE A 172 -26.71 2.42 -23.28
CA ILE A 172 -26.90 3.88 -23.27
C ILE A 172 -25.78 4.59 -22.48
N SER A 173 -25.49 4.11 -21.26
CA SER A 173 -24.44 4.64 -20.40
C SER A 173 -23.06 4.71 -21.07
N ARG A 174 -22.66 3.67 -21.84
CA ARG A 174 -21.38 3.67 -22.55
C ARG A 174 -21.36 4.68 -23.69
N VAL A 175 -22.48 4.81 -24.40
CA VAL A 175 -22.62 5.80 -25.48
C VAL A 175 -22.52 7.21 -24.91
N LEU A 176 -23.31 7.54 -23.88
CA LEU A 176 -23.28 8.86 -23.24
C LEU A 176 -21.90 9.20 -22.67
N GLN A 177 -21.20 8.25 -22.04
CA GLN A 177 -19.81 8.44 -21.60
C GLN A 177 -18.84 8.74 -22.75
N ALA A 178 -19.03 8.13 -23.92
CA ALA A 178 -18.22 8.42 -25.11
C ALA A 178 -18.59 9.76 -25.76
N CYS A 179 -19.88 10.12 -25.83
CA CYS A 179 -20.33 11.42 -26.30
C CYS A 179 -19.81 12.57 -25.41
N LEU A 180 -19.70 12.36 -24.08
CA LEU A 180 -19.06 13.31 -23.18
C LEU A 180 -17.53 13.41 -23.38
N LYS A 181 -16.85 12.27 -23.62
CA LYS A 181 -15.40 12.23 -23.82
C LYS A 181 -14.95 12.86 -25.15
N TYR A 182 -15.67 12.56 -26.24
CA TYR A 182 -15.27 12.94 -27.61
C TYR A 182 -16.10 14.07 -28.22
N GLY A 183 -17.23 14.45 -27.60
CA GLY A 183 -18.06 15.57 -28.04
C GLY A 183 -17.48 16.93 -27.65
N ASP A 184 -17.95 17.96 -28.34
CA ASP A 184 -17.62 19.36 -28.06
C ASP A 184 -18.41 19.93 -26.87
N THR A 185 -18.21 21.21 -26.57
CA THR A 185 -18.91 21.92 -25.49
C THR A 185 -20.43 21.94 -25.68
N LYS A 186 -20.94 22.06 -26.92
CA LYS A 186 -22.38 22.10 -27.21
C LYS A 186 -23.04 20.76 -26.89
N VAL A 187 -22.40 19.66 -27.29
CA VAL A 187 -22.80 18.28 -26.94
C VAL A 187 -22.85 18.09 -25.43
N ARG A 188 -21.80 18.52 -24.71
CA ARG A 188 -21.71 18.35 -23.25
C ARG A 188 -22.77 19.13 -22.50
N THR A 189 -23.02 20.39 -22.88
CA THR A 189 -24.09 21.22 -22.31
C THR A 189 -25.46 20.61 -22.62
N SER A 190 -25.71 20.14 -23.84
CA SER A 190 -26.97 19.46 -24.20
C SER A 190 -27.20 18.20 -23.36
N ILE A 191 -26.17 17.36 -23.17
CA ILE A 191 -26.26 16.17 -22.29
C ILE A 191 -26.49 16.57 -20.83
N PHE A 192 -25.91 17.68 -20.36
CA PHE A 192 -26.11 18.16 -19.00
C PHE A 192 -27.53 18.70 -18.76
N GLU A 193 -28.07 19.58 -19.60
CA GLU A 193 -29.40 20.15 -19.37
C GLU A 193 -30.51 19.07 -19.46
N SER A 194 -30.38 18.10 -20.38
CA SER A 194 -31.24 16.91 -20.44
C SER A 194 -31.12 15.96 -19.24
N LEU A 195 -29.99 15.98 -18.52
CA LEU A 195 -29.81 15.25 -17.26
C LEU A 195 -30.40 16.03 -16.07
N LYS A 196 -30.19 17.35 -16.04
CA LYS A 196 -30.58 18.29 -14.99
C LYS A 196 -32.11 18.40 -14.85
N LYS A 197 -32.85 18.40 -15.98
CA LYS A 197 -34.32 18.49 -16.02
C LYS A 197 -35.02 17.40 -15.19
N ASP A 198 -34.63 16.14 -15.39
CA ASP A 198 -35.23 14.96 -14.75
C ASP A 198 -34.26 14.33 -13.73
N PHE A 199 -33.47 15.15 -13.03
CA PHE A 199 -32.36 14.66 -12.22
C PHE A 199 -32.83 13.85 -11.01
N SER A 200 -32.36 12.60 -10.91
CA SER A 200 -32.70 11.70 -9.81
C SER A 200 -31.55 10.79 -9.43
N LEU A 201 -31.23 10.76 -8.14
CA LEU A 201 -30.26 9.87 -7.52
C LEU A 201 -30.91 8.57 -6.98
N LEU A 202 -32.19 8.36 -7.27
CA LEU A 202 -32.89 7.10 -6.98
C LEU A 202 -32.39 6.00 -7.93
N ASN A 203 -32.18 4.80 -7.38
CA ASN A 203 -31.75 3.62 -8.13
C ASN A 203 -30.40 3.76 -8.89
N LEU A 204 -29.45 4.53 -8.34
CA LEU A 204 -28.07 4.56 -8.86
C LEU A 204 -27.48 3.14 -9.00
N ASN A 205 -26.79 2.91 -10.10
CA ASN A 205 -26.13 1.64 -10.41
C ASN A 205 -24.75 1.86 -11.06
N VAL A 206 -24.05 0.77 -11.39
CA VAL A 206 -22.68 0.80 -11.95
C VAL A 206 -22.56 1.44 -13.35
N HIS A 207 -23.68 1.85 -13.94
CA HIS A 207 -23.79 2.52 -15.25
C HIS A 207 -24.17 3.99 -15.11
N SER A 208 -25.13 4.34 -14.24
CA SER A 208 -25.42 5.75 -13.92
C SER A 208 -24.28 6.41 -13.15
N ALA A 209 -23.67 5.73 -12.16
CA ALA A 209 -22.52 6.27 -11.43
C ALA A 209 -21.34 6.62 -12.36
N ARG A 210 -20.98 5.71 -13.28
CA ARG A 210 -19.91 5.97 -14.28
C ARG A 210 -20.26 7.09 -15.25
N PHE A 211 -21.54 7.24 -15.60
CA PHE A 211 -22.01 8.36 -16.42
C PHE A 211 -21.90 9.69 -15.67
N LEU A 212 -22.40 9.78 -14.42
CA LEU A 212 -22.30 10.99 -13.59
C LEU A 212 -20.86 11.41 -13.31
N ILE A 213 -19.95 10.45 -13.09
CA ILE A 213 -18.50 10.70 -13.00
C ILE A 213 -17.97 11.35 -14.28
N LYS A 214 -18.37 10.86 -15.46
CA LYS A 214 -17.92 11.44 -16.74
C LYS A 214 -18.61 12.79 -17.05
N VAL A 215 -19.83 13.05 -16.55
CA VAL A 215 -20.44 14.40 -16.56
C VAL A 215 -19.57 15.35 -15.72
N PHE A 216 -19.23 14.97 -14.48
CA PHE A 216 -18.39 15.77 -13.59
C PHE A 216 -17.00 16.06 -14.16
N HIS A 217 -16.40 15.12 -14.91
CA HIS A 217 -15.11 15.37 -15.57
C HIS A 217 -15.20 16.30 -16.79
N TYR A 218 -16.15 16.06 -17.72
CA TYR A 218 -16.12 16.68 -19.05
C TYR A 218 -17.00 17.93 -19.20
N CYS A 219 -18.04 18.11 -18.40
CA CYS A 219 -18.95 19.26 -18.49
C CYS A 219 -18.39 20.52 -17.82
N ASN A 220 -19.13 21.61 -17.95
CA ASN A 220 -18.75 22.95 -17.48
C ASN A 220 -18.80 23.09 -15.94
N VAL A 221 -18.52 24.30 -15.44
CA VAL A 221 -18.50 24.61 -14.00
C VAL A 221 -19.89 24.40 -13.37
N ASP A 222 -20.96 24.83 -14.05
CA ASP A 222 -22.34 24.72 -13.58
C ASP A 222 -22.75 23.27 -13.32
N ALA A 223 -22.37 22.35 -14.22
CA ALA A 223 -22.59 20.92 -14.05
C ALA A 223 -21.87 20.36 -12.81
N LYS A 224 -20.67 20.87 -12.50
CA LYS A 224 -19.90 20.46 -11.32
C LYS A 224 -20.52 21.01 -10.03
N ALA A 225 -20.96 22.27 -10.04
CA ALA A 225 -21.67 22.91 -8.94
C ALA A 225 -23.01 22.21 -8.65
N PHE A 226 -23.80 21.96 -9.68
CA PHE A 226 -25.07 21.24 -9.60
C PHE A 226 -24.91 19.82 -9.04
N LEU A 227 -23.92 19.05 -9.53
CA LEU A 227 -23.63 17.73 -8.99
C LEU A 227 -23.13 17.80 -7.54
N ARG A 228 -22.27 18.77 -7.18
CA ARG A 228 -21.83 18.98 -5.79
C ARG A 228 -23.02 19.22 -4.86
N GLN A 229 -23.89 20.19 -5.18
CA GLN A 229 -25.08 20.51 -4.38
C GLN A 229 -26.06 19.34 -4.32
N SER A 230 -26.22 18.60 -5.41
CA SER A 230 -27.15 17.46 -5.49
C SER A 230 -26.69 16.24 -4.69
N PHE A 231 -25.38 15.96 -4.61
CA PHE A 231 -24.85 14.87 -3.81
C PHE A 231 -24.65 15.26 -2.33
N PHE A 232 -24.15 16.46 -2.05
CA PHE A 232 -23.79 16.89 -0.69
C PHE A 232 -24.84 17.84 -0.10
N ASN A 233 -25.89 17.26 0.46
CA ASN A 233 -26.93 17.93 1.25
C ASN A 233 -27.54 16.94 2.25
N ASP A 234 -28.29 17.45 3.24
CA ASP A 234 -28.87 16.63 4.32
C ASP A 234 -29.72 15.45 3.84
N LYS A 235 -30.53 15.66 2.79
CA LYS A 235 -31.44 14.65 2.25
C LYS A 235 -30.68 13.47 1.64
N ASN A 236 -29.50 13.73 1.07
CA ASN A 236 -28.73 12.77 0.28
C ASN A 236 -27.52 12.17 1.00
N LYS A 237 -27.32 12.46 2.30
CA LYS A 237 -26.26 11.85 3.15
C LYS A 237 -26.20 10.32 3.05
N VAL A 238 -27.35 9.66 2.88
CA VAL A 238 -27.47 8.20 2.76
C VAL A 238 -26.70 7.60 1.56
N LEU A 239 -26.37 8.41 0.55
CA LEU A 239 -25.61 7.98 -0.63
C LEU A 239 -24.19 7.55 -0.28
N LEU A 240 -23.57 8.12 0.76
CA LEU A 240 -22.26 7.71 1.29
C LEU A 240 -22.29 6.23 1.74
N PHE A 241 -23.42 5.78 2.27
CA PHE A 241 -23.66 4.39 2.68
C PHE A 241 -24.18 3.51 1.53
N SER A 242 -23.88 3.84 0.27
CA SER A 242 -24.33 3.10 -0.92
C SER A 242 -23.20 2.92 -1.94
N ARG A 243 -23.02 1.69 -2.45
CA ARG A 243 -21.91 1.29 -3.36
C ARG A 243 -21.72 2.18 -4.60
N TYR A 244 -22.77 2.86 -5.05
CA TYR A 244 -22.76 3.66 -6.27
C TYR A 244 -22.87 5.17 -6.00
N GLY A 245 -23.44 5.58 -4.86
CA GLY A 245 -23.41 6.97 -4.40
C GLY A 245 -22.04 7.34 -3.86
N SER A 246 -21.45 6.49 -3.01
CA SER A 246 -20.11 6.67 -2.44
C SER A 246 -19.04 6.87 -3.52
N LEU A 247 -19.08 6.07 -4.59
CA LEU A 247 -18.16 6.15 -5.72
C LEU A 247 -18.24 7.47 -6.49
N VAL A 248 -19.43 8.09 -6.61
CA VAL A 248 -19.57 9.40 -7.26
C VAL A 248 -19.17 10.52 -6.29
N MET A 249 -19.57 10.42 -5.02
CA MET A 249 -19.17 11.36 -3.97
C MET A 249 -17.65 11.43 -3.83
N ASP A 250 -16.95 10.29 -3.84
CA ASP A 250 -15.49 10.21 -3.74
C ASP A 250 -14.78 10.97 -4.87
N VAL A 251 -15.18 10.74 -6.12
CA VAL A 251 -14.61 11.43 -7.29
C VAL A 251 -14.87 12.94 -7.26
N ILE A 252 -16.04 13.38 -6.76
CA ILE A 252 -16.30 14.82 -6.58
C ILE A 252 -15.43 15.37 -5.44
N TYR A 253 -15.46 14.74 -4.26
CA TYR A 253 -14.79 15.18 -3.03
C TYR A 253 -13.27 15.30 -3.19
N GLN A 254 -12.63 14.35 -3.88
CA GLN A 254 -11.20 14.41 -4.22
C GLN A 254 -10.80 15.55 -5.18
N LYS A 255 -11.77 16.25 -5.78
CA LYS A 255 -11.56 17.40 -6.69
C LYS A 255 -12.07 18.73 -6.12
N LEU A 256 -12.57 18.73 -4.88
CA LEU A 256 -12.94 19.95 -4.16
C LEU A 256 -11.71 20.60 -3.50
N ARG A 257 -11.80 21.91 -3.24
CA ARG A 257 -10.80 22.63 -2.43
C ARG A 257 -11.00 22.31 -0.95
N ASN A 258 -9.96 22.47 -0.13
CA ASN A 258 -10.00 22.22 1.32
C ASN A 258 -11.21 22.88 2.02
N LYS A 259 -11.51 24.17 1.78
CA LYS A 259 -12.72 24.83 2.31
C LYS A 259 -14.03 24.11 1.94
N GLU A 260 -14.12 23.62 0.71
CA GLU A 260 -15.30 22.94 0.17
C GLU A 260 -15.45 21.50 0.69
N GLN A 261 -14.34 20.87 1.05
CA GLN A 261 -14.29 19.60 1.79
C GLN A 261 -14.73 19.82 3.25
N LEU A 262 -14.26 20.89 3.90
CA LEU A 262 -14.66 21.26 5.26
C LEU A 262 -16.16 21.61 5.36
N GLU A 263 -16.73 22.28 4.35
CA GLU A 263 -18.18 22.47 4.24
C GLU A 263 -18.95 21.14 4.26
N ILE A 264 -18.41 20.08 3.64
CA ILE A 264 -19.01 18.74 3.63
C ILE A 264 -18.74 18.00 4.96
N LEU A 265 -17.56 18.12 5.55
CA LEU A 265 -17.26 17.51 6.84
C LEU A 265 -18.14 18.11 7.96
N ARG A 266 -18.35 19.43 7.95
CA ARG A 266 -19.36 20.10 8.79
C ARG A 266 -20.77 19.55 8.53
N LEU A 267 -21.17 19.38 7.26
CA LEU A 267 -22.47 18.79 6.92
C LEU A 267 -22.66 17.40 7.56
N TYR A 268 -21.64 16.54 7.65
CA TYR A 268 -21.77 15.23 8.32
C TYR A 268 -21.66 15.31 9.85
N ALA A 269 -20.66 16.03 10.40
CA ALA A 269 -20.39 16.10 11.83
C ALA A 269 -21.40 16.97 12.62
N LEU A 270 -21.97 18.00 11.99
CA LEU A 270 -22.79 19.05 12.62
C LEU A 270 -24.22 19.08 12.05
N SER A 271 -24.74 17.91 11.65
CA SER A 271 -26.13 17.76 11.19
C SER A 271 -27.11 18.29 12.23
N ASN A 272 -28.07 19.14 11.80
CA ASN A 272 -28.95 19.95 12.65
C ASN A 272 -28.22 21.13 13.33
N HIS A 273 -28.49 22.36 12.87
CA HIS A 273 -27.91 23.60 13.42
C HIS A 273 -28.21 23.85 14.90
N PHE A 274 -29.16 23.12 15.49
CA PHE A 274 -29.47 23.15 16.93
C PHE A 274 -28.43 22.44 17.80
N VAL A 275 -27.46 21.72 17.22
CA VAL A 275 -26.43 21.01 17.98
C VAL A 275 -25.37 21.95 18.55
N MET A 276 -25.08 23.10 17.94
CA MET A 276 -24.07 24.05 18.42
C MET A 276 -24.60 25.45 18.69
N ASP A 277 -23.96 26.12 19.65
CA ASP A 277 -24.13 27.55 19.88
C ASP A 277 -23.61 28.39 18.70
N LYS A 278 -24.01 29.67 18.67
CA LYS A 278 -23.72 30.58 17.56
C LYS A 278 -22.23 30.94 17.43
N GLU A 279 -21.46 30.90 18.51
CA GLU A 279 -20.04 31.22 18.50
C GLU A 279 -19.20 30.02 18.03
N SER A 280 -19.46 28.82 18.57
CA SER A 280 -18.82 27.57 18.09
C SER A 280 -19.13 27.30 16.62
N LEU A 281 -20.37 27.56 16.18
CA LEU A 281 -20.72 27.47 14.75
C LEU A 281 -19.93 28.47 13.89
N ARG A 282 -19.82 29.73 14.32
CA ARG A 282 -19.02 30.76 13.63
C ARG A 282 -17.52 30.40 13.59
N LYS A 283 -16.97 29.84 14.66
CA LYS A 283 -15.59 29.31 14.70
C LYS A 283 -15.43 28.15 13.71
N ALA A 284 -16.36 27.18 13.74
CA ALA A 284 -16.34 26.00 12.88
C ALA A 284 -16.41 26.37 11.39
N GLU A 285 -17.20 27.37 11.01
CA GLU A 285 -17.26 27.91 9.64
C GLU A 285 -15.94 28.52 9.16
N GLN A 286 -15.20 29.16 10.07
CA GLN A 286 -13.92 29.84 9.81
C GLN A 286 -12.70 28.90 9.80
N CYS A 287 -12.83 27.65 10.24
CA CYS A 287 -11.73 26.67 10.21
C CYS A 287 -11.10 26.54 8.80
N GLY A 288 -9.77 26.62 8.73
CA GLY A 288 -8.99 26.41 7.50
C GLY A 288 -8.46 24.98 7.34
N SER A 289 -8.70 24.09 8.30
CA SER A 289 -8.24 22.70 8.26
C SER A 289 -9.13 21.75 9.07
N ILE A 290 -9.04 20.45 8.76
CA ILE A 290 -9.78 19.39 9.48
C ILE A 290 -9.38 19.31 10.96
N ASN A 291 -8.11 19.53 11.28
CA ASN A 291 -7.63 19.53 12.67
C ASN A 291 -8.20 20.71 13.46
N GLN A 292 -8.28 21.92 12.88
CA GLN A 292 -8.95 23.05 13.53
C GLN A 292 -10.44 22.79 13.77
N LEU A 293 -11.14 22.16 12.82
CA LEU A 293 -12.54 21.76 12.99
C LEU A 293 -12.70 20.73 14.12
N ILE A 294 -11.79 19.76 14.23
CA ILE A 294 -11.76 18.78 15.32
C ILE A 294 -11.55 19.49 16.67
N THR A 295 -10.59 20.41 16.79
CA THR A 295 -10.37 21.21 18.01
C THR A 295 -11.63 22.00 18.37
N THR A 296 -12.24 22.72 17.43
CA THR A 296 -13.49 23.48 17.69
C THR A 296 -14.66 22.59 18.12
N ILE A 297 -14.75 21.33 17.68
CA ILE A 297 -15.78 20.38 18.13
C ILE A 297 -15.42 19.78 19.50
N ASN A 298 -14.15 19.53 19.77
CA ASN A 298 -13.65 19.00 21.05
C ASN A 298 -13.86 19.98 22.20
N ASP A 299 -13.65 21.26 21.94
CA ASP A 299 -13.68 22.33 22.94
C ASP A 299 -15.10 22.93 23.13
N SER A 300 -16.11 22.29 22.52
CA SER A 300 -17.51 22.68 22.59
C SER A 300 -18.30 21.72 23.52
N GLU A 301 -19.31 22.25 24.21
CA GLU A 301 -20.28 21.49 25.05
C GLU A 301 -21.00 20.36 24.29
N THR A 302 -20.82 20.32 22.97
CA THR A 302 -21.61 19.55 22.01
C THR A 302 -20.80 18.40 21.41
N LYS A 303 -19.55 18.22 21.87
CA LYS A 303 -18.62 17.14 21.51
C LYS A 303 -19.35 15.80 21.43
N ASP A 304 -20.06 15.41 22.50
CA ASP A 304 -20.66 14.09 22.64
C ASP A 304 -21.76 13.82 21.60
N THR A 305 -22.62 14.81 21.34
CA THR A 305 -23.63 14.73 20.27
C THR A 305 -22.98 14.56 18.90
N CYS A 306 -21.89 15.30 18.63
CA CYS A 306 -21.13 15.17 17.39
C CYS A 306 -20.45 13.80 17.28
N VAL A 307 -19.89 13.29 18.39
CA VAL A 307 -19.25 11.97 18.48
C VAL A 307 -20.25 10.86 18.22
N GLU A 308 -21.46 10.88 18.79
CA GLU A 308 -22.48 9.87 18.54
C GLU A 308 -23.04 9.93 17.10
N MET A 309 -23.17 11.12 16.51
CA MET A 309 -23.55 11.26 15.10
C MET A 309 -22.47 10.73 14.14
N LEU A 310 -21.19 10.97 14.46
CA LEU A 310 -20.06 10.40 13.75
C LEU A 310 -20.01 8.87 13.93
N LYS A 311 -20.16 8.35 15.16
CA LYS A 311 -20.25 6.92 15.49
C LYS A 311 -21.35 6.22 14.69
N SER A 312 -22.55 6.79 14.69
CA SER A 312 -23.71 6.31 13.92
C SER A 312 -23.45 6.30 12.41
N SER A 313 -22.60 7.20 11.90
CA SER A 313 -22.19 7.23 10.50
C SER A 313 -21.11 6.20 10.18
N VAL A 314 -20.11 6.04 11.07
CA VAL A 314 -19.03 5.05 10.94
C VAL A 314 -19.59 3.63 11.02
N LEU A 315 -20.48 3.31 11.96
CA LEU A 315 -21.21 2.04 12.04
C LEU A 315 -21.86 1.69 10.69
N LYS A 316 -22.65 2.62 10.11
CA LYS A 316 -23.31 2.43 8.81
C LYS A 316 -22.35 2.26 7.62
N MET A 317 -21.12 2.78 7.72
CA MET A 317 -20.07 2.55 6.73
C MET A 317 -19.38 1.20 6.93
N VAL A 318 -19.15 0.76 8.17
CA VAL A 318 -18.59 -0.56 8.50
C VAL A 318 -19.54 -1.68 8.07
N ASP A 319 -20.82 -1.62 8.48
CA ASP A 319 -21.85 -2.62 8.18
C ASP A 319 -22.02 -2.89 6.67
N LYS A 320 -21.80 -1.86 5.86
CA LYS A 320 -21.94 -1.92 4.39
C LYS A 320 -20.60 -1.94 3.65
N ALA A 321 -19.48 -2.00 4.38
CA ALA A 321 -18.12 -1.96 3.84
C ALA A 321 -17.89 -0.80 2.84
N GLN A 322 -18.31 0.41 3.22
CA GLN A 322 -18.25 1.67 2.44
C GLN A 322 -17.20 2.66 2.95
N LEU A 323 -16.08 2.16 3.47
CA LEU A 323 -14.97 2.99 3.92
C LEU A 323 -13.94 3.32 2.83
N THR A 324 -14.09 2.87 1.57
CA THR A 324 -13.05 3.08 0.54
C THR A 324 -12.90 4.52 0.02
N ALA A 325 -13.83 5.42 0.34
CA ALA A 325 -13.87 6.80 -0.16
C ALA A 325 -13.12 7.77 0.75
N ALA A 326 -12.52 8.81 0.17
CA ALA A 326 -11.75 9.82 0.91
C ALA A 326 -12.59 10.53 1.98
N LEU A 327 -13.86 10.86 1.67
CA LEU A 327 -14.81 11.42 2.64
C LEU A 327 -15.08 10.45 3.82
N SER A 328 -15.17 9.14 3.55
CA SER A 328 -15.33 8.14 4.62
C SER A 328 -14.12 8.12 5.54
N HIS A 329 -12.90 8.27 5.01
CA HIS A 329 -11.68 8.33 5.81
C HIS A 329 -11.61 9.59 6.67
N ASP A 330 -12.00 10.74 6.14
CA ASP A 330 -11.96 12.01 6.86
C ASP A 330 -13.00 12.03 8.00
N ILE A 331 -14.20 11.47 7.77
CA ILE A 331 -15.22 11.25 8.82
C ILE A 331 -14.69 10.28 9.89
N VAL A 332 -14.04 9.18 9.50
CA VAL A 332 -13.42 8.23 10.44
C VAL A 332 -12.26 8.87 11.21
N TYR A 333 -11.49 9.78 10.59
CA TYR A 333 -10.41 10.52 11.24
C TYR A 333 -10.94 11.52 12.28
N MET A 334 -12.01 12.26 11.96
CA MET A 334 -12.70 13.12 12.94
C MET A 334 -13.21 12.30 14.12
N TYR A 335 -13.91 11.18 13.85
CA TYR A 335 -14.41 10.29 14.90
C TYR A 335 -13.28 9.71 15.77
N TRP A 336 -12.19 9.23 15.14
CA TRP A 336 -11.03 8.68 15.83
C TRP A 336 -10.33 9.71 16.73
N ARG A 337 -10.25 10.97 16.32
CA ARG A 337 -9.66 12.03 17.14
C ARG A 337 -10.56 12.42 18.31
N LEU A 338 -11.87 12.56 18.09
CA LEU A 338 -12.85 13.04 19.09
C LEU A 338 -13.32 11.99 20.11
N CYS A 339 -13.35 10.69 19.76
CA CYS A 339 -13.86 9.63 20.63
C CYS A 339 -12.80 9.17 21.65
N ASP A 340 -13.12 9.10 22.94
CA ASP A 340 -12.13 8.77 23.98
C ASP A 340 -11.84 7.26 24.11
N ASP A 341 -12.83 6.37 23.92
CA ASP A 341 -12.59 4.92 23.90
C ASP A 341 -12.03 4.44 22.55
N LYS A 342 -10.71 4.59 22.39
CA LYS A 342 -9.97 4.08 21.24
C LYS A 342 -10.07 2.54 21.07
N LYS A 343 -10.43 1.77 22.11
CA LYS A 343 -10.56 0.29 22.04
C LYS A 343 -11.89 -0.12 21.43
N GLU A 344 -12.98 0.57 21.73
CA GLU A 344 -14.27 0.39 21.02
C GLU A 344 -14.07 0.67 19.53
N VAL A 345 -13.50 1.83 19.17
CA VAL A 345 -13.30 2.23 17.76
C VAL A 345 -12.33 1.29 17.03
N THR A 346 -11.26 0.82 17.70
CA THR A 346 -10.37 -0.22 17.17
C THR A 346 -11.12 -1.52 16.86
N SER A 347 -12.00 -1.95 17.75
CA SER A 347 -12.80 -3.17 17.59
C SER A 347 -13.84 -3.04 16.46
N LEU A 348 -14.44 -1.86 16.32
CA LEU A 348 -15.39 -1.51 15.27
C LEU A 348 -14.74 -1.48 13.88
N LEU A 349 -13.54 -0.92 13.74
CA LEU A 349 -12.87 -0.77 12.44
C LEU A 349 -12.06 -2.02 12.01
N LEU A 350 -11.65 -2.89 12.95
CA LEU A 350 -10.87 -4.10 12.66
C LEU A 350 -11.43 -5.00 11.54
N PRO A 351 -12.75 -5.23 11.37
CA PRO A 351 -13.27 -6.08 10.28
C PRO A 351 -13.08 -5.49 8.87
N VAL A 352 -12.85 -4.18 8.75
CA VAL A 352 -12.81 -3.44 7.48
C VAL A 352 -11.53 -2.61 7.30
N PHE A 353 -10.54 -2.77 8.19
CA PHE A 353 -9.34 -1.92 8.29
C PHE A 353 -8.60 -1.69 6.96
N GLY A 354 -8.55 -2.72 6.08
CA GLY A 354 -7.85 -2.65 4.80
C GLY A 354 -8.45 -1.62 3.82
N GLN A 355 -9.70 -1.19 4.01
CA GLN A 355 -10.29 -0.11 3.21
C GLN A 355 -9.60 1.24 3.49
N LEU A 356 -9.04 1.44 4.69
CA LEU A 356 -8.39 2.69 5.12
C LEU A 356 -7.06 2.98 4.41
N LEU A 357 -6.51 2.03 3.65
CA LEU A 357 -5.22 2.10 2.96
C LEU A 357 -5.21 3.00 1.70
N SER A 358 -6.31 3.68 1.34
CA SER A 358 -6.39 4.51 0.13
C SER A 358 -6.02 6.00 0.31
N THR A 359 -6.02 6.55 1.53
CA THR A 359 -5.68 7.97 1.76
C THR A 359 -4.83 8.19 3.01
N ARG A 360 -4.17 9.36 3.10
CA ARG A 360 -3.33 9.75 4.25
C ARG A 360 -4.09 9.69 5.58
N ASN A 361 -5.27 10.29 5.67
CA ASN A 361 -6.03 10.33 6.92
C ASN A 361 -6.51 8.93 7.35
N GLY A 362 -6.91 8.08 6.40
CA GLY A 362 -7.22 6.67 6.68
C GLY A 362 -6.00 5.90 7.18
N ASN A 363 -4.83 6.11 6.57
CA ASN A 363 -3.58 5.49 7.00
C ASN A 363 -3.10 5.99 8.38
N THR A 364 -3.31 7.27 8.70
CA THR A 364 -3.07 7.82 10.04
C THR A 364 -3.94 7.13 11.09
N VAL A 365 -5.26 7.03 10.87
CA VAL A 365 -6.14 6.28 11.78
C VAL A 365 -5.68 4.83 11.89
N LEU A 366 -5.25 4.21 10.80
CA LEU A 366 -4.79 2.82 10.80
C LEU A 366 -3.48 2.62 11.56
N CYS A 367 -2.55 3.58 11.52
CA CYS A 367 -1.33 3.60 12.33
C CYS A 367 -1.65 3.68 13.84
N ASP A 368 -2.52 4.62 14.22
CA ASP A 368 -2.93 4.83 15.60
C ASP A 368 -3.70 3.60 16.13
N LEU A 369 -4.69 3.11 15.36
CA LEU A 369 -5.46 1.90 15.63
C LEU A 369 -4.55 0.69 15.85
N TYR A 370 -3.47 0.53 15.06
CA TYR A 370 -2.51 -0.55 15.29
C TYR A 370 -1.82 -0.43 16.65
N GLY A 371 -1.59 0.78 17.16
CA GLY A 371 -1.06 1.08 18.50
C GLY A 371 -1.99 0.66 19.65
N TYR A 372 -3.31 0.69 19.43
CA TYR A 372 -4.33 0.22 20.39
C TYR A 372 -4.76 -1.25 20.16
N ALA A 373 -4.49 -1.81 18.98
CA ALA A 373 -4.87 -3.18 18.63
C ALA A 373 -4.19 -4.23 19.52
N ASP A 374 -4.95 -5.18 20.05
CA ASP A 374 -4.41 -6.29 20.85
C ASP A 374 -3.62 -7.31 20.00
N LYS A 375 -3.01 -8.30 20.68
CA LYS A 375 -2.23 -9.37 20.02
C LYS A 375 -3.05 -10.21 19.02
N LYS A 376 -4.37 -10.31 19.16
CA LYS A 376 -5.27 -11.06 18.29
C LYS A 376 -5.71 -10.21 17.08
N ALA A 377 -5.97 -8.92 17.29
CA ALA A 377 -6.24 -7.93 16.26
C ALA A 377 -5.03 -7.76 15.34
N ARG A 378 -3.84 -7.48 15.89
CA ARG A 378 -2.56 -7.41 15.14
C ARG A 378 -2.31 -8.68 14.31
N LYS A 379 -2.54 -9.86 14.90
CA LYS A 379 -2.46 -11.18 14.23
C LYS A 379 -3.46 -11.36 13.08
N THR A 380 -4.62 -10.71 13.16
CA THR A 380 -5.63 -10.71 12.10
C THR A 380 -5.24 -9.75 10.98
N MET A 381 -4.80 -8.54 11.34
CA MET A 381 -4.34 -7.51 10.40
C MET A 381 -3.13 -7.98 9.58
N LEU A 382 -2.07 -8.50 10.22
CA LEU A 382 -0.87 -9.00 9.54
C LEU A 382 -1.17 -10.14 8.55
N LYS A 383 -2.11 -11.03 8.91
CA LYS A 383 -2.54 -12.12 8.03
C LYS A 383 -3.32 -11.66 6.81
N ALA A 384 -4.13 -10.61 6.95
CA ALA A 384 -4.81 -9.98 5.83
C ALA A 384 -3.82 -9.18 4.97
N LEU A 385 -2.89 -8.44 5.59
CA LEU A 385 -1.85 -7.72 4.86
C LEU A 385 -0.99 -8.64 3.99
N LYS A 386 -0.74 -9.90 4.39
CA LYS A 386 0.09 -10.84 3.59
C LYS A 386 -0.37 -11.01 2.12
N THR A 387 -1.63 -10.73 1.75
CA THR A 387 -2.06 -10.74 0.33
C THR A 387 -1.80 -9.43 -0.41
N ASP A 388 -1.79 -8.31 0.31
CA ASP A 388 -1.82 -6.94 -0.24
C ASP A 388 -0.44 -6.26 -0.11
N PHE A 389 0.41 -6.81 0.77
CA PHE A 389 1.68 -6.27 1.21
C PHE A 389 2.73 -6.06 0.09
N PRO A 390 2.91 -6.98 -0.88
CA PRO A 390 3.88 -6.79 -1.95
C PRO A 390 3.66 -5.49 -2.73
N GLU A 391 2.41 -5.06 -2.93
CA GLU A 391 2.09 -3.78 -3.59
C GLU A 391 2.10 -2.60 -2.59
N ALA A 392 1.62 -2.82 -1.35
CA ALA A 392 1.49 -1.76 -0.36
C ALA A 392 2.83 -1.13 0.06
N VAL A 393 3.94 -1.88 0.02
CA VAL A 393 5.29 -1.37 0.35
C VAL A 393 5.82 -0.35 -0.67
N TYR A 394 5.35 -0.39 -1.92
CA TYR A 394 5.70 0.57 -2.97
C TYR A 394 4.86 1.87 -2.90
N ASN A 395 3.93 2.02 -1.94
CA ASN A 395 3.06 3.18 -1.83
C ASN A 395 3.51 4.13 -0.71
N SER A 396 3.70 5.42 -1.04
CA SER A 396 4.18 6.46 -0.12
C SER A 396 3.28 6.75 1.09
N VAL A 397 1.99 6.43 1.00
CA VAL A 397 1.05 6.51 2.12
C VAL A 397 1.15 5.26 2.99
N ASN A 398 1.21 4.08 2.37
CA ASN A 398 1.07 2.83 3.12
C ASN A 398 2.35 2.33 3.78
N VAL A 399 3.54 2.70 3.30
CA VAL A 399 4.80 2.25 3.92
C VAL A 399 4.93 2.68 5.39
N GLY A 400 4.41 3.86 5.77
CA GLY A 400 4.41 4.31 7.17
C GLY A 400 3.65 3.37 8.12
N PHE A 401 2.47 2.92 7.71
CA PHE A 401 1.71 1.90 8.44
C PHE A 401 2.41 0.54 8.46
N LEU A 402 3.11 0.14 7.38
CA LEU A 402 3.85 -1.12 7.36
C LEU A 402 5.04 -1.11 8.32
N ILE A 403 5.75 0.02 8.42
CA ILE A 403 6.79 0.28 9.44
C ILE A 403 6.18 0.18 10.85
N LYS A 404 5.06 0.88 11.12
CA LYS A 404 4.32 0.80 12.40
C LYS A 404 3.95 -0.66 12.73
N ALA A 405 3.43 -1.40 11.75
CA ALA A 405 2.98 -2.77 11.93
C ALA A 405 4.11 -3.75 12.24
N ALA A 406 5.26 -3.64 11.55
CA ALA A 406 6.43 -4.46 11.83
C ALA A 406 7.02 -4.15 13.21
N LEU A 407 7.25 -2.88 13.51
CA LEU A 407 8.03 -2.45 14.68
C LEU A 407 7.21 -2.37 15.99
N ALA A 408 5.88 -2.44 15.95
CA ALA A 408 5.04 -2.58 17.15
C ALA A 408 4.71 -4.05 17.51
N THR A 409 4.96 -5.02 16.63
CA THR A 409 4.48 -6.41 16.81
C THR A 409 5.44 -7.29 17.60
N ASP A 410 5.04 -7.73 18.80
CA ASP A 410 5.85 -8.60 19.67
C ASP A 410 6.05 -10.03 19.12
N ASP A 411 5.16 -10.51 18.25
CA ASP A 411 5.26 -11.77 17.51
C ASP A 411 6.05 -11.52 16.19
N THR A 412 7.34 -11.21 16.34
CA THR A 412 8.27 -10.89 15.23
C THR A 412 8.40 -12.02 14.21
N LYS A 413 8.23 -13.28 14.62
CA LYS A 413 8.15 -14.41 13.70
C LYS A 413 6.96 -14.28 12.75
N MET A 414 5.81 -13.81 13.24
CA MET A 414 4.67 -13.49 12.38
C MET A 414 4.90 -12.24 11.52
N THR A 415 5.62 -11.22 12.03
CA THR A 415 6.08 -10.09 11.21
C THR A 415 6.94 -10.57 10.03
N ILE A 416 7.93 -11.44 10.27
CA ILE A 416 8.78 -12.04 9.25
C ILE A 416 7.94 -12.81 8.22
N GLU A 417 7.06 -13.71 8.69
CA GLU A 417 6.19 -14.52 7.83
C GLU A 417 5.19 -13.72 6.99
N CYS A 418 4.77 -12.52 7.42
CA CYS A 418 3.72 -11.73 6.74
C CYS A 418 4.25 -10.51 5.98
N LEU A 419 5.34 -9.89 6.46
CA LEU A 419 5.86 -8.60 5.97
C LEU A 419 7.34 -8.62 5.53
N ILE A 420 8.07 -9.75 5.62
CA ILE A 420 9.47 -9.80 5.18
C ILE A 420 9.69 -10.89 4.14
N LYS A 421 9.24 -12.12 4.42
CA LYS A 421 9.31 -13.24 3.45
C LYS A 421 8.71 -12.93 2.08
N PRO A 422 7.55 -12.23 1.96
CA PRO A 422 6.99 -11.88 0.65
C PRO A 422 7.81 -10.90 -0.21
N LEU A 423 8.94 -10.39 0.29
CA LEU A 423 9.84 -9.47 -0.44
C LEU A 423 11.15 -10.11 -0.85
N GLN A 424 11.45 -11.35 -0.43
CA GLN A 424 12.78 -11.95 -0.63
C GLN A 424 13.10 -12.13 -2.12
N ASP A 425 12.14 -12.63 -2.90
CA ASP A 425 12.30 -12.86 -4.35
C ASP A 425 12.49 -11.55 -5.15
N ASP A 426 12.07 -10.42 -4.59
CA ASP A 426 12.00 -9.09 -5.23
C ASP A 426 12.92 -8.07 -4.52
N LEU A 427 13.86 -8.52 -3.68
CA LEU A 427 14.51 -7.69 -2.66
C LEU A 427 15.29 -6.52 -3.25
N SER A 428 16.06 -6.72 -4.32
CA SER A 428 16.80 -5.63 -4.99
C SER A 428 15.89 -4.49 -5.48
N LYS A 429 14.70 -4.82 -6.00
CA LYS A 429 13.65 -3.87 -6.40
C LYS A 429 13.01 -3.15 -5.19
N VAL A 430 12.97 -3.78 -4.02
CA VAL A 430 12.57 -3.11 -2.77
C VAL A 430 13.63 -2.11 -2.31
N LEU A 431 14.92 -2.47 -2.35
CA LEU A 431 16.00 -1.60 -1.86
C LEU A 431 16.20 -0.36 -2.75
N SER A 432 16.04 -0.51 -4.07
CA SER A 432 16.22 0.57 -5.04
C SER A 432 15.03 1.53 -5.14
N HIS A 433 13.87 1.22 -4.53
CA HIS A 433 12.65 2.02 -4.67
C HIS A 433 12.49 3.10 -3.58
N GLN A 434 12.18 4.33 -4.03
CA GLN A 434 12.06 5.56 -3.22
C GLN A 434 11.18 5.48 -1.96
N TYR A 435 10.20 4.56 -1.92
CA TYR A 435 9.36 4.34 -0.74
C TYR A 435 9.62 2.98 -0.06
N ALA A 436 9.92 1.93 -0.83
CA ALA A 436 9.95 0.57 -0.28
C ALA A 436 11.21 0.31 0.56
N HIS A 437 12.33 0.96 0.21
CA HIS A 437 13.55 0.91 1.01
C HIS A 437 13.33 1.42 2.45
N LEU A 438 12.41 2.37 2.67
CA LEU A 438 12.12 2.93 4.01
C LEU A 438 11.64 1.84 4.99
N PHE A 439 10.96 0.80 4.49
CA PHE A 439 10.55 -0.33 5.31
C PHE A 439 11.77 -1.12 5.84
N ILE A 440 12.68 -1.52 4.94
CA ILE A 440 13.93 -2.21 5.31
C ILE A 440 14.82 -1.30 6.18
N LYS A 441 14.94 -0.01 5.80
CA LYS A 441 15.70 0.98 6.56
C LYS A 441 15.22 1.12 7.99
N SER A 442 13.90 1.08 8.23
CA SER A 442 13.31 1.15 9.58
C SER A 442 13.62 -0.08 10.47
N ILE A 443 14.01 -1.21 9.86
CA ILE A 443 14.46 -2.40 10.58
C ILE A 443 15.95 -2.26 10.95
N LEU A 444 16.78 -1.73 10.04
CA LEU A 444 18.21 -1.54 10.25
C LEU A 444 18.54 -0.35 11.16
N ASP A 445 17.94 0.82 10.92
CA ASP A 445 18.10 2.01 11.77
C ASP A 445 17.65 1.72 13.22
N ASN A 446 18.27 2.33 14.22
CA ASN A 446 17.68 2.40 15.56
C ASN A 446 16.43 3.29 15.49
N ALA A 447 15.25 2.69 15.70
CA ALA A 447 13.99 3.40 15.56
C ALA A 447 13.81 4.41 16.70
N LYS A 448 13.25 5.58 16.35
CA LYS A 448 12.62 6.46 17.34
C LYS A 448 11.43 5.73 17.97
N ASP A 449 11.04 6.14 19.17
CA ASP A 449 9.96 5.47 19.91
C ASP A 449 8.65 5.42 19.10
N ILE A 450 7.88 4.35 19.32
CA ILE A 450 6.71 3.99 18.52
C ILE A 450 5.53 3.74 19.46
N GLU A 451 4.77 4.82 19.68
CA GLU A 451 3.56 4.85 20.51
C GLU A 451 2.67 3.61 20.30
N SER A 452 2.52 2.82 21.37
CA SER A 452 1.83 1.53 21.32
C SER A 452 1.43 1.07 22.71
N HIS A 453 0.14 1.14 23.03
CA HIS A 453 -0.38 0.87 24.37
C HIS A 453 -0.57 -0.63 24.67
N THR A 454 -0.37 -1.49 23.67
CA THR A 454 -0.54 -2.96 23.76
C THR A 454 0.73 -3.75 23.44
N SER A 455 1.85 -3.08 23.20
CA SER A 455 3.17 -3.70 23.02
C SER A 455 3.81 -4.00 24.38
N LEU A 456 4.24 -5.25 24.59
CA LEU A 456 4.85 -5.70 25.85
C LEU A 456 6.35 -5.98 25.73
N LYS A 457 6.88 -6.19 24.52
CA LYS A 457 8.34 -6.28 24.29
C LYS A 457 8.95 -4.88 24.18
N ASN A 458 10.22 -4.69 24.55
CA ASN A 458 10.93 -3.45 24.22
C ASN A 458 11.16 -3.35 22.70
N LEU A 459 11.22 -2.11 22.20
CA LEU A 459 11.39 -1.82 20.77
C LEU A 459 12.70 -2.41 20.23
N GLU A 460 13.78 -2.31 20.99
CA GLU A 460 15.11 -2.76 20.57
C GLU A 460 15.17 -4.28 20.38
N THR A 461 14.55 -5.09 21.26
CA THR A 461 14.51 -6.55 21.05
C THR A 461 13.62 -6.90 19.86
N ARG A 462 12.51 -6.19 19.62
CA ARG A 462 11.75 -6.38 18.36
C ARG A 462 12.60 -6.04 17.13
N GLN A 463 13.35 -4.94 17.15
CA GLN A 463 14.24 -4.57 16.05
C GLN A 463 15.35 -5.60 15.84
N ARG A 464 16.06 -6.01 16.91
CA ARG A 464 17.08 -7.06 16.86
C ARG A 464 16.54 -8.35 16.23
N GLU A 465 15.45 -8.91 16.75
CA GLU A 465 14.84 -10.14 16.20
C GLU A 465 14.44 -10.03 14.71
N LEU A 466 14.20 -8.82 14.19
CA LEU A 466 13.96 -8.57 12.77
C LEU A 466 15.26 -8.36 11.98
N ARG A 467 16.26 -7.68 12.55
CA ARG A 467 17.62 -7.54 11.98
C ARG A 467 18.30 -8.89 11.85
N ASP A 468 18.22 -9.75 12.86
CA ASP A 468 18.78 -11.10 12.88
C ASP A 468 18.29 -11.95 11.69
N TYR A 469 17.09 -11.64 11.16
CA TYR A 469 16.53 -12.28 9.97
C TYR A 469 16.88 -11.56 8.66
N VAL A 470 16.89 -10.23 8.66
CA VAL A 470 17.09 -9.40 7.45
C VAL A 470 18.58 -9.25 7.08
N LEU A 471 19.46 -9.11 8.06
CA LEU A 471 20.88 -8.79 7.85
C LEU A 471 21.64 -9.86 7.04
N PRO A 472 21.44 -11.18 7.25
CA PRO A 472 22.07 -12.21 6.40
C PRO A 472 21.61 -12.13 4.95
N LEU A 473 20.32 -11.86 4.71
CA LEU A 473 19.74 -11.74 3.37
C LEU A 473 20.29 -10.53 2.59
N LEU A 474 20.51 -9.41 3.29
CA LEU A 474 21.13 -8.22 2.70
C LEU A 474 22.62 -8.42 2.48
N THR A 475 23.31 -9.17 3.34
CA THR A 475 24.75 -9.47 3.18
C THR A 475 24.97 -10.36 1.95
N ASP A 476 24.24 -11.47 1.86
CA ASP A 476 24.24 -12.38 0.69
C ASP A 476 23.90 -11.64 -0.63
N LEU A 477 22.90 -10.77 -0.61
CA LEU A 477 22.55 -9.94 -1.76
C LEU A 477 23.67 -8.96 -2.15
N PHE A 478 24.27 -8.23 -1.20
CA PHE A 478 25.30 -7.23 -1.52
C PHE A 478 26.66 -7.85 -1.88
N THR A 479 26.97 -9.08 -1.47
CA THR A 479 28.13 -9.83 -1.94
C THR A 479 27.92 -10.42 -3.36
N THR A 480 26.68 -10.42 -3.89
CA THR A 480 26.35 -11.05 -5.19
C THR A 480 25.89 -10.09 -6.29
N ILE A 481 25.71 -8.79 -6.03
CA ILE A 481 25.30 -7.78 -7.02
C ILE A 481 26.35 -6.67 -7.22
N GLU A 482 26.33 -6.03 -8.38
CA GLU A 482 27.24 -4.91 -8.68
C GLU A 482 26.97 -3.70 -7.79
N LEU A 483 27.87 -3.41 -6.85
CA LEU A 483 27.69 -2.31 -5.89
C LEU A 483 27.75 -0.91 -6.53
N LYS A 484 28.24 -0.79 -7.77
CA LYS A 484 28.30 0.49 -8.51
C LYS A 484 26.90 1.08 -8.72
N GLU A 485 25.93 0.28 -9.18
CA GLU A 485 24.54 0.71 -9.29
C GLU A 485 23.88 0.97 -7.92
N VAL A 486 24.22 0.15 -6.91
CA VAL A 486 23.71 0.28 -5.54
C VAL A 486 24.12 1.62 -4.91
N ILE A 487 25.38 2.02 -5.08
CA ILE A 487 25.94 3.27 -4.55
C ILE A 487 25.38 4.49 -5.28
N GLN A 488 25.11 4.39 -6.59
CA GLN A 488 24.44 5.45 -7.35
C GLN A 488 22.97 5.62 -6.95
N ASN A 489 22.28 4.55 -6.57
CA ASN A 489 20.89 4.64 -6.10
C ASN A 489 20.83 5.06 -4.63
N LYS A 490 20.48 6.32 -4.36
CA LYS A 490 20.28 6.91 -3.03
C LYS A 490 19.47 6.03 -2.04
N SER A 491 18.46 5.30 -2.53
CA SER A 491 17.63 4.41 -1.71
C SER A 491 18.39 3.15 -1.30
N ALA A 492 19.03 2.48 -2.27
CA ALA A 492 19.78 1.24 -2.04
C ALA A 492 21.08 1.49 -1.27
N CYS A 493 21.82 2.57 -1.60
CA CYS A 493 23.00 3.05 -0.89
C CYS A 493 22.73 3.26 0.61
N ALA A 494 21.55 3.76 0.99
CA ALA A 494 21.17 3.92 2.39
C ALA A 494 20.96 2.57 3.12
N ILE A 495 20.55 1.52 2.40
CA ILE A 495 20.44 0.15 2.93
C ILE A 495 21.81 -0.53 3.00
N LEU A 496 22.65 -0.35 1.97
CA LEU A 496 24.05 -0.81 1.97
C LEU A 496 24.80 -0.25 3.18
N GLN A 497 24.68 1.07 3.42
CA GLN A 497 25.27 1.73 4.59
C GLN A 497 24.74 1.19 5.93
N GLY A 498 23.46 0.84 6.03
CA GLY A 498 22.92 0.19 7.22
C GLY A 498 23.45 -1.24 7.40
N THR A 499 23.59 -1.97 6.29
CA THR A 499 24.00 -3.37 6.26
C THR A 499 25.46 -3.54 6.66
N ILE A 500 26.38 -2.89 5.96
CA ILE A 500 27.83 -3.01 6.22
C ILE A 500 28.22 -2.63 7.65
N LYS A 501 27.57 -1.61 8.22
CA LYS A 501 27.81 -1.15 9.60
C LYS A 501 27.32 -2.11 10.66
N LEU A 502 26.24 -2.84 10.38
CA LEU A 502 25.67 -3.84 11.30
C LEU A 502 26.35 -5.21 11.14
N SER A 503 26.69 -5.62 9.91
CA SER A 503 27.28 -6.93 9.63
C SER A 503 28.79 -6.98 9.87
N GLY A 504 29.52 -5.88 9.64
CA GLY A 504 30.98 -5.90 9.63
C GLY A 504 31.54 -6.86 8.58
N SER A 505 30.87 -7.00 7.42
CA SER A 505 31.35 -7.85 6.33
C SER A 505 32.54 -7.19 5.63
N ALA A 506 33.69 -7.85 5.71
CA ALA A 506 34.90 -7.48 4.99
C ALA A 506 34.70 -7.59 3.47
N ASP A 507 34.02 -8.63 2.99
CA ASP A 507 33.73 -8.82 1.55
C ASP A 507 32.99 -7.62 0.94
N ILE A 508 32.00 -7.08 1.66
CA ILE A 508 31.26 -5.87 1.24
C ILE A 508 32.14 -4.62 1.36
N LEU A 509 32.98 -4.52 2.39
CA LEU A 509 33.93 -3.40 2.54
C LEU A 509 34.91 -3.35 1.36
N HIS A 510 35.61 -4.45 1.08
CA HIS A 510 36.53 -4.54 -0.05
C HIS A 510 35.79 -4.30 -1.39
N SER A 511 34.58 -4.85 -1.58
CA SER A 511 33.77 -4.57 -2.79
C SER A 511 33.41 -3.09 -2.97
N VAL A 512 33.18 -2.35 -1.87
CA VAL A 512 32.97 -0.87 -1.93
C VAL A 512 34.28 -0.13 -2.21
N VAL A 513 35.41 -0.61 -1.68
CA VAL A 513 36.76 -0.07 -1.92
C VAL A 513 37.22 -0.30 -3.35
N ASP A 514 36.88 -1.45 -3.95
CA ASP A 514 37.18 -1.78 -5.34
C ASP A 514 36.36 -0.91 -6.31
N VAL A 515 35.06 -0.74 -6.07
CA VAL A 515 34.23 0.23 -6.84
C VAL A 515 34.74 1.66 -6.71
N LEU A 516 35.34 2.02 -5.57
CA LEU A 516 36.03 3.31 -5.43
C LEU A 516 37.35 3.34 -6.20
N ARG A 517 38.12 2.25 -6.25
CA ARG A 517 39.38 2.16 -7.00
C ARG A 517 39.14 2.41 -8.49
N ASP A 518 38.16 1.72 -9.08
CA ASP A 518 37.75 1.93 -10.47
C ASP A 518 37.43 3.41 -10.76
N ASP A 519 36.58 4.04 -9.93
CA ASP A 519 36.22 5.46 -10.13
C ASP A 519 37.39 6.41 -9.90
N VAL A 520 38.28 6.09 -8.96
CA VAL A 520 39.48 6.88 -8.67
C VAL A 520 40.48 6.78 -9.82
N ASP A 521 40.67 5.61 -10.43
CA ASP A 521 41.56 5.43 -11.58
C ASP A 521 41.04 6.11 -12.86
N ASP A 522 39.71 6.08 -13.09
CA ASP A 522 38.99 6.85 -14.13
C ASP A 522 39.06 8.38 -13.87
N GLU A 523 37.95 8.99 -13.42
CA GLU A 523 37.74 10.45 -13.39
C GLU A 523 37.20 10.97 -12.05
N MET A 524 37.08 10.12 -11.03
CA MET A 524 36.43 10.40 -9.74
C MET A 524 34.99 10.92 -9.88
N LYS A 525 34.22 10.39 -10.84
CA LYS A 525 32.84 10.84 -11.15
C LYS A 525 31.86 10.43 -10.06
N LEU A 526 32.02 9.22 -9.52
CA LEU A 526 31.23 8.71 -8.40
C LEU A 526 31.63 9.43 -7.10
N LEU A 527 32.92 9.62 -6.85
CA LEU A 527 33.44 10.26 -5.63
C LEU A 527 33.11 11.76 -5.53
N GLN A 528 32.96 12.44 -6.67
CA GLN A 528 32.47 13.82 -6.73
C GLN A 528 30.95 13.95 -6.49
N ASN A 529 30.19 12.84 -6.48
CA ASN A 529 28.77 12.87 -6.13
C ASN A 529 28.60 13.07 -4.61
N LEU A 530 27.90 14.13 -4.20
CA LEU A 530 27.72 14.50 -2.80
C LEU A 530 27.05 13.40 -1.95
N ASP A 531 26.15 12.59 -2.50
CA ASP A 531 25.54 11.49 -1.74
C ASP A 531 26.51 10.29 -1.58
N THR A 532 27.31 9.96 -2.60
CA THR A 532 28.36 8.93 -2.49
C THR A 532 29.50 9.38 -1.57
N LEU A 533 29.96 10.63 -1.70
CA LEU A 533 30.95 11.24 -0.81
C LEU A 533 30.51 11.08 0.66
N ARG A 534 29.27 11.47 0.98
CA ARG A 534 28.68 11.30 2.32
C ARG A 534 28.57 9.84 2.75
N PHE A 535 28.30 8.91 1.84
CA PHE A 535 28.28 7.48 2.13
C PHE A 535 29.68 6.99 2.55
N ILE A 536 30.72 7.26 1.76
CA ILE A 536 32.11 6.87 2.09
C ILE A 536 32.57 7.53 3.40
N GLN A 537 32.37 8.84 3.56
CA GLN A 537 32.64 9.56 4.82
C GLN A 537 31.91 8.94 6.02
N SER A 538 30.65 8.49 5.82
CA SER A 538 29.86 7.83 6.86
C SER A 538 30.45 6.48 7.27
N LEU A 539 31.07 5.72 6.35
CA LEU A 539 31.79 4.49 6.69
C LEU A 539 33.09 4.77 7.46
N ILE A 540 33.80 5.84 7.12
CA ILE A 540 35.11 6.18 7.73
C ILE A 540 34.96 6.88 9.09
N LYS A 541 34.19 7.97 9.14
CA LYS A 541 34.07 8.84 10.33
C LYS A 541 33.18 8.23 11.43
N LYS A 542 32.22 7.38 11.06
CA LYS A 542 31.21 6.79 11.97
C LYS A 542 30.82 5.34 11.58
N PRO A 543 31.77 4.40 11.47
CA PRO A 543 31.48 3.02 11.08
C PRO A 543 30.49 2.33 12.04
N GLY A 544 30.59 2.58 13.35
CA GLY A 544 29.86 1.82 14.36
C GLY A 544 30.60 0.53 14.74
N GLU A 545 30.30 -0.01 15.91
CA GLU A 545 31.13 -0.99 16.65
C GLU A 545 31.65 -2.15 15.78
N THR A 546 30.78 -2.83 15.03
CA THR A 546 31.19 -3.98 14.20
C THR A 546 32.16 -3.59 13.09
N LEU A 547 31.89 -2.50 12.38
CA LEU A 547 32.69 -2.06 11.22
C LEU A 547 33.94 -1.27 11.64
N GLU A 548 33.94 -0.63 12.82
CA GLU A 548 35.10 0.06 13.40
C GLU A 548 36.29 -0.92 13.59
N SER A 549 35.98 -2.19 13.89
CA SER A 549 36.96 -3.27 14.06
C SER A 549 37.72 -3.64 12.77
N LEU A 550 37.14 -3.38 11.59
CA LEU A 550 37.79 -3.58 10.28
C LEU A 550 38.68 -2.40 9.85
N LYS A 551 38.85 -1.38 10.69
CA LYS A 551 39.64 -0.17 10.39
C LYS A 551 39.39 0.41 8.98
N PRO A 552 38.16 0.81 8.58
CA PRO A 552 37.84 1.13 7.18
C PRO A 552 38.71 2.23 6.56
N TYR A 553 39.28 3.13 7.36
CA TYR A 553 40.24 4.13 6.91
C TYR A 553 41.51 3.49 6.31
N ARG A 554 42.00 2.36 6.84
CA ARG A 554 43.12 1.59 6.26
C ARG A 554 42.79 1.03 4.88
N GLU A 555 41.56 0.60 4.65
CA GLU A 555 41.12 0.04 3.37
C GLU A 555 40.93 1.13 2.30
N PHE A 556 40.32 2.26 2.67
CA PHE A 556 40.11 3.38 1.74
C PHE A 556 41.38 4.18 1.44
N TRP A 557 42.34 4.24 2.37
CA TRP A 557 43.53 5.08 2.25
C TRP A 557 44.44 4.74 1.04
N PRO A 558 44.85 3.47 0.79
CA PRO A 558 45.64 3.09 -0.38
C PRO A 558 45.00 3.47 -1.71
N VAL A 559 43.67 3.51 -1.80
CA VAL A 559 42.95 3.94 -3.01
C VAL A 559 43.02 5.46 -3.17
N VAL A 560 42.60 6.22 -2.16
CA VAL A 560 42.53 7.69 -2.30
C VAL A 560 43.91 8.36 -2.39
N LYS A 561 44.96 7.74 -1.82
CA LYS A 561 46.31 8.32 -1.82
C LYS A 561 46.90 8.48 -3.22
N ILE A 562 46.51 7.61 -4.17
CA ILE A 562 46.92 7.64 -5.60
C ILE A 562 46.59 8.98 -6.28
N LYS A 563 45.43 9.59 -5.95
CA LYS A 563 45.00 10.88 -6.54
C LYS A 563 44.94 12.01 -5.50
N ALA A 564 45.62 11.90 -4.35
CA ALA A 564 45.54 12.83 -3.22
C ALA A 564 45.66 14.32 -3.62
N ASN A 565 46.58 14.65 -4.53
CA ASN A 565 46.77 16.03 -5.03
C ASN A 565 45.50 16.62 -5.69
N ARG A 566 44.72 15.79 -6.41
CA ARG A 566 43.45 16.20 -7.06
C ARG A 566 42.28 16.19 -6.08
N ILE A 567 42.33 15.32 -5.07
CA ILE A 567 41.35 15.29 -3.96
C ILE A 567 41.47 16.55 -3.10
N LEU A 568 42.69 17.01 -2.79
CA LEU A 568 42.96 18.25 -2.05
C LEU A 568 42.31 19.49 -2.69
N THR A 569 42.25 19.57 -4.03
CA THR A 569 41.64 20.67 -4.78
C THR A 569 40.17 20.41 -5.12
N SER A 570 39.44 19.68 -4.28
CA SER A 570 38.05 19.28 -4.55
C SER A 570 37.22 19.16 -3.27
N GLN A 571 35.90 19.01 -3.41
CA GLN A 571 35.01 18.74 -2.28
C GLN A 571 35.30 17.39 -1.59
N CYS A 572 36.00 16.47 -2.26
CA CYS A 572 36.39 15.17 -1.73
C CYS A 572 37.49 15.27 -0.64
N VAL A 573 38.10 16.44 -0.43
CA VAL A 573 39.13 16.67 0.62
C VAL A 573 38.69 16.23 2.02
N PHE A 574 37.39 16.25 2.32
CA PHE A 574 36.88 15.77 3.60
C PHE A 574 37.08 14.26 3.84
N ILE A 575 37.32 13.45 2.81
CA ILE A 575 37.74 12.04 3.00
C ILE A 575 39.15 11.97 3.60
N LEU A 576 40.06 12.85 3.17
CA LEU A 576 41.41 12.93 3.73
C LEU A 576 41.37 13.37 5.21
N VAL A 577 40.46 14.30 5.54
CA VAL A 577 40.16 14.68 6.94
C VAL A 577 39.62 13.49 7.73
N ASP A 578 38.58 12.81 7.22
CA ASP A 578 37.94 11.71 7.94
C ASP A 578 38.87 10.49 8.14
N ILE A 579 39.75 10.20 7.18
CA ILE A 579 40.79 9.16 7.30
C ILE A 579 41.80 9.52 8.39
N LEU A 580 42.34 10.75 8.38
CA LEU A 580 43.34 11.17 9.36
C LEU A 580 42.73 11.26 10.77
N GLU A 581 41.51 11.81 10.93
CA GLU A 581 40.79 11.80 12.20
C GLU A 581 40.56 10.36 12.72
N ALA A 582 40.19 9.42 11.85
CA ALA A 582 39.94 8.03 12.24
C ALA A 582 41.23 7.30 12.63
N ALA A 583 42.34 7.53 11.91
CA ALA A 583 43.65 6.96 12.23
C ALA A 583 44.19 7.51 13.56
N MET A 584 44.13 8.83 13.78
CA MET A 584 44.51 9.47 15.05
C MET A 584 43.66 8.98 16.23
N LYS A 585 42.33 8.85 16.05
CA LYS A 585 41.40 8.30 17.06
C LYS A 585 41.72 6.85 17.45
N GLN A 586 42.37 6.08 16.58
CA GLN A 586 42.76 4.68 16.82
C GLN A 586 44.26 4.48 17.04
N GLU A 587 45.03 5.56 17.28
CA GLU A 587 46.48 5.53 17.55
C GLU A 587 47.27 4.78 16.46
N ASP A 588 46.85 4.95 15.19
CA ASP A 588 47.36 4.18 14.05
C ASP A 588 48.57 4.85 13.38
N GLU A 589 49.71 4.85 14.09
CA GLU A 589 50.96 5.51 13.66
C GLU A 589 51.44 5.11 12.26
N GLU A 590 51.24 3.84 11.85
CA GLU A 590 51.57 3.33 10.51
C GLU A 590 50.79 4.11 9.43
N THR A 591 49.49 4.27 9.61
CA THR A 591 48.64 5.01 8.65
C THR A 591 48.91 6.51 8.73
N ILE A 592 49.16 7.06 9.93
CA ILE A 592 49.44 8.48 10.14
C ILE A 592 50.77 8.89 9.46
N ALA A 593 51.80 8.04 9.50
CA ALA A 593 53.09 8.29 8.86
C ALA A 593 52.98 8.33 7.33
N ASP A 594 52.44 7.28 6.70
CA ASP A 594 52.22 7.20 5.25
C ASP A 594 51.29 8.32 4.74
N PHE A 595 50.32 8.74 5.57
CA PHE A 595 49.49 9.90 5.30
C PHE A 595 50.30 11.21 5.34
N LYS A 596 51.09 11.47 6.38
CA LYS A 596 51.87 12.72 6.53
C LYS A 596 52.99 12.82 5.48
N GLU A 597 53.58 11.70 5.04
CA GLU A 597 54.49 11.65 3.89
C GLU A 597 53.78 11.97 2.57
N THR A 598 52.63 11.32 2.32
CA THR A 598 51.89 11.53 1.07
C THR A 598 51.27 12.93 0.98
N VAL A 599 50.73 13.47 2.08
CA VAL A 599 49.95 14.71 2.16
C VAL A 599 50.70 15.75 3.00
N THR A 600 51.86 16.18 2.51
CA THR A 600 52.70 17.16 3.21
C THR A 600 52.02 18.53 3.38
N ILE A 601 52.39 19.24 4.45
CA ILE A 601 51.93 20.61 4.76
C ILE A 601 52.10 21.57 3.56
N GLU A 602 53.15 21.39 2.74
CA GLU A 602 53.36 22.19 1.54
C GLU A 602 52.30 21.92 0.45
N LYS A 603 51.97 20.65 0.17
CA LYS A 603 50.91 20.27 -0.78
C LYS A 603 49.56 20.87 -0.35
N VAL A 604 49.25 20.81 0.94
CA VAL A 604 48.02 21.36 1.54
C VAL A 604 47.98 22.90 1.43
N LYS A 605 49.07 23.60 1.75
CA LYS A 605 49.19 25.07 1.58
C LYS A 605 49.09 25.49 0.12
N LYS A 606 49.67 24.72 -0.81
CA LYS A 606 49.60 24.96 -2.27
C LYS A 606 48.18 24.80 -2.81
N ALA A 607 47.44 23.78 -2.35
CA ALA A 607 46.02 23.60 -2.66
C ALA A 607 45.16 24.75 -2.10
N CYS A 608 45.40 25.15 -0.83
CA CYS A 608 44.74 26.30 -0.20
C CYS A 608 44.90 27.59 -1.04
N ALA A 609 46.12 27.86 -1.51
CA ALA A 609 46.42 29.01 -2.36
C ALA A 609 45.75 28.95 -3.74
N SER A 610 45.56 27.75 -4.31
CA SER A 610 44.79 27.58 -5.56
C SER A 610 43.31 27.91 -5.36
N LEU A 611 42.65 27.27 -4.39
CA LEU A 611 41.23 27.50 -4.12
C LEU A 611 40.96 28.97 -3.75
N LYS A 612 41.86 29.63 -3.00
CA LYS A 612 41.75 31.06 -2.69
C LYS A 612 41.84 31.95 -3.94
N LYS A 613 42.69 31.62 -4.92
CA LYS A 613 42.71 32.31 -6.24
C LYS A 613 41.42 32.08 -7.04
N GLN A 614 40.85 30.87 -6.95
CA GLN A 614 39.60 30.48 -7.62
C GLN A 614 38.33 30.97 -6.88
N LYS A 615 38.47 31.59 -5.70
CA LYS A 615 37.39 31.99 -4.78
C LYS A 615 36.51 30.82 -4.29
N GLU A 616 37.10 29.63 -4.21
CA GLU A 616 36.41 28.41 -3.79
C GLU A 616 36.47 28.15 -2.27
N LYS A 617 35.56 27.30 -1.79
CA LYS A 617 35.44 26.93 -0.37
C LYS A 617 36.59 26.01 0.04
N HIS A 618 37.37 26.42 1.03
CA HIS A 618 38.60 25.74 1.47
C HIS A 618 38.53 25.16 2.90
N VAL A 619 37.36 25.20 3.56
CA VAL A 619 37.17 24.76 4.96
C VAL A 619 37.75 23.36 5.26
N GLY A 620 37.61 22.41 4.34
CA GLY A 620 38.20 21.07 4.51
C GLY A 620 39.73 21.04 4.44
N ILE A 621 40.35 21.95 3.69
CA ILE A 621 41.81 22.15 3.69
C ILE A 621 42.25 22.79 5.00
N ASP A 622 41.51 23.76 5.53
CA ASP A 622 41.87 24.44 6.79
C ASP A 622 41.80 23.46 7.99
N ILE A 623 40.80 22.57 8.02
CA ILE A 623 40.71 21.48 9.00
C ILE A 623 41.87 20.49 8.82
N LEU A 624 42.15 20.05 7.59
CA LEU A 624 43.22 19.11 7.28
C LEU A 624 44.61 19.67 7.64
N LEU A 625 44.85 20.96 7.42
CA LEU A 625 46.08 21.65 7.78
C LEU A 625 46.30 21.67 9.29
N ASN A 626 45.24 21.86 10.07
CA ASN A 626 45.30 21.80 11.53
C ASN A 626 45.62 20.37 12.02
N LEU A 627 44.96 19.35 11.46
CA LEU A 627 45.18 17.94 11.83
C LEU A 627 46.58 17.42 11.48
N ILE A 628 47.15 17.82 10.33
CA ILE A 628 48.52 17.44 9.95
C ILE A 628 49.57 18.15 10.83
N SER A 629 49.20 19.29 11.44
CA SER A 629 50.06 20.06 12.35
C SER A 629 49.96 19.61 13.81
N GLN A 630 49.18 18.57 14.10
CA GLN A 630 49.13 17.83 15.37
C GLN A 630 49.93 16.53 15.22
#